data_AF-A0A7S1W3Z3-F1
#
_entry.id   AF-A0A7S1W3Z3-F1
#
_cell.length_a   1.000
_cell.length_b   1.000
_cell.length_c   1.000
_cell.angle_alpha   90.00
_cell.angle_beta   90.00
_cell.angle_gamma   90.00
#
_symmetry.space_group_name_H-M   'P 1'
#
loop_
_entity.id
_entity.type
_entity.pdbx_description
1 polymer ?
#
loop_
_entity_poly.entity_id
_entity_poly.type
_entity_poly.pdbx_seq_one_letter_code
_entity_poly.pdbx_strand_id
1 'polypeptide(L)'
;DAYAQYRLFLQQMQVRRGTCHQRYVLKGQLLHLQFLGQLQQAFPEARLVWTHRPPEQVVGSLCSVRRSQQEIFTTEPADLKEVGRGVMEYLSGALAEAGKGLERRGS
;
A
#
# COMPACT_ATOMS: atom_id res chain seq x y z
N ASP A 1 6.41 14.53 -0.66
CA ASP A 1 5.40 15.34 0.05
C ASP A 1 4.37 14.50 0.84
N ALA A 2 3.63 13.57 0.22
CA ALA A 2 2.58 12.80 0.91
C ALA A 2 3.08 11.98 2.12
N TYR A 3 4.18 11.22 1.97
CA TYR A 3 4.73 10.42 3.08
C TYR A 3 5.36 11.28 4.19
N ALA A 4 5.86 12.48 3.86
CA ALA A 4 6.34 13.43 4.86
C ALA A 4 5.16 13.98 5.69
N GLN A 5 4.04 14.33 5.05
CA GLN A 5 2.81 14.70 5.74
C GLN A 5 2.26 13.54 6.59
N TYR A 6 2.31 12.31 6.07
CA TYR A 6 1.93 11.12 6.82
C TYR A 6 2.77 10.95 8.10
N ARG A 7 4.10 11.19 8.02
CA ARG A 7 4.98 11.19 9.20
C ARG A 7 4.57 12.24 10.23
N LEU A 8 4.29 13.47 9.80
CA LEU A 8 3.84 14.53 10.70
C LEU A 8 2.51 14.17 11.38
N PHE A 9 1.57 13.62 10.61
CA PHE A 9 0.29 13.15 11.15
C PHE A 9 0.49 12.08 12.24
N LEU A 10 1.35 11.08 11.99
CA LEU A 10 1.65 10.04 12.99
C LEU A 10 2.31 10.61 14.25
N GLN A 11 3.22 11.59 14.11
CA GLN A 11 3.84 12.28 15.24
C GLN A 11 2.82 13.07 16.07
N GLN A 12 1.92 13.81 15.41
CA GLN A 12 0.83 14.52 16.08
C GLN A 12 -0.08 13.55 16.86
N MET A 13 -0.39 12.40 16.27
CA MET A 13 -1.17 11.35 16.93
C MET A 13 -0.45 10.77 18.15
N GLN A 14 0.87 10.60 18.09
CA GLN A 14 1.68 10.15 19.23
C GLN A 14 1.64 11.13 20.39
N VAL A 15 1.78 12.43 20.10
CA VAL A 15 1.69 13.49 21.10
C VAL A 15 0.30 13.50 21.74
N ARG A 16 -0.77 13.52 20.93
CA ARG A 16 -2.15 13.54 21.42
C ARG A 16 -2.51 12.33 22.27
N ARG A 17 -1.92 11.17 21.99
CA ARG A 17 -2.17 9.92 22.73
C ARG A 17 -1.18 9.66 23.86
N GLY A 18 -0.15 10.51 24.06
CA GLY A 18 0.89 10.27 25.05
C GLY A 18 1.75 9.02 24.77
N THR A 19 1.92 8.64 23.50
CA THR A 19 2.60 7.39 23.08
C THR A 19 3.94 7.64 22.37
N CYS A 20 4.57 8.79 22.61
CA CYS A 20 5.83 9.17 21.97
C CYS A 20 6.98 8.16 22.16
N HIS A 21 6.94 7.34 23.23
CA HIS A 21 7.92 6.29 23.48
C HIS A 21 7.61 4.94 22.79
N GLN A 22 6.43 4.81 22.17
CA GLN A 22 6.01 3.58 21.50
C GLN A 22 6.35 3.61 20.01
N ARG A 23 6.65 2.44 19.44
CA ARG A 23 6.88 2.27 18.01
C ARG A 23 5.56 2.02 17.28
N TYR A 24 5.32 2.75 16.20
CA TYR A 24 4.22 2.44 15.30
C TYR A 24 4.45 1.12 14.57
N VAL A 25 3.41 0.29 14.54
CA VAL A 25 3.29 -0.86 13.65
C VAL A 25 2.19 -0.52 12.65
N LEU A 26 2.56 -0.40 11.37
CA LEU A 26 1.68 0.08 10.33
C LEU A 26 1.47 -1.02 9.29
N LYS A 27 0.26 -1.03 8.71
CA LYS A 27 -0.09 -1.87 7.57
C LYS A 27 -0.75 -1.01 6.52
N GLY A 28 -0.02 -0.76 5.45
CA GLY A 28 -0.60 -0.44 4.16
C GLY A 28 -0.75 -1.74 3.39
N GLN A 29 -1.84 -1.90 2.64
CA GLN A 29 -1.92 -2.95 1.63
C GLN A 29 -0.89 -2.64 0.51
N LEU A 30 -1.23 -2.87 -0.76
CA LEU A 30 -0.38 -2.59 -1.91
C LEU A 30 0.15 -1.14 -1.98
N LEU A 31 -0.48 -0.20 -1.28
CA LEU A 31 -0.06 1.21 -1.22
C LEU A 31 1.40 1.42 -0.79
N HIS A 32 1.87 0.75 0.27
CA HIS A 32 3.24 0.93 0.75
C HIS A 32 4.28 0.35 -0.20
N LEU A 33 3.91 -0.68 -0.97
CA LEU A 33 4.77 -1.26 -2.00
C LEU A 33 4.88 -0.32 -3.21
N GLN A 34 3.75 0.21 -3.68
CA GLN A 34 3.72 1.15 -4.81
C GLN A 34 4.55 2.41 -4.55
N PHE A 35 4.57 2.91 -3.31
CA PHE A 35 5.29 4.13 -2.94
C PHE A 35 6.50 3.86 -2.04
N LEU A 36 7.12 2.68 -2.16
CA LEU A 36 8.19 2.23 -1.26
C LEU A 36 9.36 3.22 -1.19
N GLY A 37 9.77 3.79 -2.32
CA GLY A 37 10.86 4.78 -2.34
C GLY A 37 10.54 6.04 -1.53
N GLN A 38 9.30 6.54 -1.61
CA GLN A 38 8.87 7.71 -0.83
C GLN A 38 8.75 7.37 0.66
N LEU A 39 8.29 6.15 0.98
CA LEU A 39 8.26 5.64 2.34
C LEU A 39 9.66 5.60 2.95
N GLN A 40 10.62 5.02 2.23
CA GLN A 40 12.02 4.93 2.67
C GLN A 40 12.65 6.32 2.87
N GLN A 41 12.35 7.28 2.00
CA GLN A 41 12.84 8.64 2.15
C GLN A 41 12.26 9.34 3.39
N ALA A 42 10.95 9.17 3.64
CA ALA A 42 10.29 9.81 4.77
C ALA A 42 10.57 9.10 6.11
N PHE A 43 10.82 7.79 6.09
CA PHE A 43 11.09 6.95 7.23
C PHE A 43 12.34 6.07 6.99
N PRO A 44 13.54 6.66 6.93
CA PRO A 44 14.78 5.90 6.68
C PRO A 44 15.03 4.83 7.75
N GLU A 45 14.49 5.01 8.95
CA GLU A 45 14.57 4.09 10.09
C GLU A 45 13.54 2.95 10.06
N ALA A 46 12.61 2.96 9.08
CA ALA A 46 11.54 1.98 9.02
C ALA A 46 12.07 0.55 8.84
N ARG A 47 11.45 -0.38 9.58
CA ARG A 47 11.63 -1.81 9.36
C ARG A 47 10.46 -2.31 8.52
N LEU A 48 10.77 -2.80 7.32
CA LEU A 48 9.78 -3.32 6.39
C LEU A 48 9.64 -4.84 6.56
N VAL A 49 8.40 -5.31 6.65
CA VAL A 49 8.06 -6.73 6.54
C VAL A 49 7.21 -6.89 5.28
N TRP A 50 7.75 -7.59 4.28
CA TRP A 50 7.04 -7.87 3.03
C TRP A 50 6.60 -9.34 2.99
N THR A 51 5.30 -9.57 3.02
CA THR A 51 4.71 -10.90 2.85
C THR A 51 4.58 -11.28 1.38
N HIS A 52 4.98 -12.50 1.02
CA HIS A 52 4.86 -13.02 -0.34
C HIS A 52 3.74 -14.06 -0.43
N ARG A 53 2.99 -14.03 -1.54
CA ARG A 53 2.02 -15.06 -1.94
C ARG A 53 1.96 -15.11 -3.47
N PRO A 54 1.80 -16.29 -4.10
CA PRO A 54 1.71 -16.37 -5.55
C PRO A 54 0.56 -15.51 -6.10
N PRO A 55 0.80 -14.64 -7.10
CA PRO A 55 -0.19 -13.71 -7.62
C PRO A 55 -1.49 -14.40 -8.07
N GLU A 56 -1.38 -15.56 -8.72
CA GLU A 56 -2.50 -16.34 -9.23
C GLU A 56 -3.48 -16.79 -8.13
N GLN A 57 -3.01 -16.88 -6.88
CA GLN A 57 -3.84 -17.24 -5.73
C GLN A 57 -4.51 -16.05 -5.04
N VAL A 58 -4.13 -14.81 -5.38
CA VAL A 58 -4.64 -13.59 -4.72
C VAL A 58 -5.45 -12.69 -5.64
N VAL A 59 -5.23 -12.75 -6.95
CA VAL A 59 -5.91 -11.87 -7.93
C VAL A 59 -7.42 -11.99 -7.82
N GLY A 60 -7.99 -13.19 -7.74
CA GLY A 60 -9.44 -13.36 -7.60
C GLY A 60 -10.02 -12.71 -6.35
N SER A 61 -9.33 -12.83 -5.21
CA SER A 61 -9.73 -12.15 -3.96
C SER A 61 -9.64 -10.63 -4.09
N LEU A 62 -8.60 -10.12 -4.76
CA LEU A 62 -8.42 -8.68 -4.98
C LEU A 62 -9.49 -8.11 -5.92
N CYS A 63 -9.88 -8.85 -6.97
CA CYS A 63 -11.02 -8.52 -7.83
C CYS A 63 -12.33 -8.44 -7.03
N SER A 64 -12.59 -9.40 -6.14
CA SER A 64 -13.79 -9.37 -5.30
C SER A 64 -13.83 -8.09 -4.45
N VAL A 65 -12.72 -7.72 -3.80
CA VAL A 65 -12.66 -6.50 -2.98
C VAL A 65 -12.85 -5.24 -3.84
N ARG A 66 -12.21 -5.16 -5.00
CA ARG A 66 -12.32 -4.00 -5.89
C ARG A 66 -13.72 -3.82 -6.46
N ARG A 67 -14.34 -4.92 -6.88
CA ARG A 67 -15.75 -4.94 -7.29
C ARG A 67 -16.65 -4.39 -6.19
N SER A 68 -16.56 -4.94 -4.98
CA SER A 68 -17.39 -4.49 -3.86
C SER A 68 -17.15 -3.02 -3.51
N GLN A 69 -15.91 -2.54 -3.61
CA GLN A 69 -15.60 -1.12 -3.42
C GLN A 69 -16.24 -0.24 -4.50
N GLN A 70 -16.22 -0.66 -5.77
CA GLN A 70 -16.83 0.07 -6.87
C GLN A 70 -18.36 0.14 -6.72
N GLU A 71 -19.00 -1.01 -6.45
CA GLU A 71 -20.46 -1.13 -6.33
C GLU A 71 -21.04 -0.32 -5.14
N ILE A 72 -20.23 0.05 -4.15
CA ILE A 72 -20.66 0.96 -3.06
C ILE A 72 -20.93 2.38 -3.58
N PHE A 73 -20.23 2.81 -4.64
CA PHE A 73 -20.29 4.18 -5.15
C PHE A 73 -21.03 4.29 -6.49
N THR A 74 -21.50 3.18 -7.06
CA THR A 74 -22.20 3.14 -8.34
C THR A 74 -23.57 2.49 -8.20
N THR A 75 -24.57 3.02 -8.90
CA THR A 75 -25.87 2.35 -9.07
C THR A 75 -25.82 1.24 -10.11
N GLU A 76 -24.93 1.34 -11.09
CA GLU A 76 -24.72 0.32 -12.10
C GLU A 76 -23.83 -0.81 -11.57
N PRO A 77 -24.09 -2.07 -11.97
CA PRO A 77 -23.21 -3.19 -11.68
C PRO A 77 -21.79 -2.96 -12.24
N ALA A 78 -20.78 -3.42 -11.51
CA ALA A 78 -19.40 -3.29 -11.98
C ALA A 78 -19.11 -4.21 -13.19
N ASP A 79 -18.39 -3.68 -14.19
CA ASP A 79 -17.83 -4.50 -15.27
C ASP A 79 -16.70 -5.38 -14.72
N LEU A 80 -16.93 -6.69 -14.68
CA LEU A 80 -15.98 -7.65 -14.14
C LEU A 80 -14.66 -7.73 -14.92
N LYS A 81 -14.69 -7.49 -16.25
CA LYS A 81 -13.48 -7.50 -17.07
C LYS A 81 -12.66 -6.25 -16.78
N GLU A 82 -13.31 -5.10 -16.62
CA GLU A 82 -12.64 -3.87 -16.23
C GLU A 82 -12.01 -3.98 -14.84
N VAL A 83 -12.75 -4.50 -13.86
CA VAL A 83 -12.23 -4.75 -12.51
C VAL A 83 -11.01 -5.66 -12.57
N GLY A 84 -11.07 -6.76 -13.30
CA GLY A 84 -9.95 -7.68 -13.47
C GLY A 84 -8.72 -7.01 -14.05
N ARG A 85 -8.89 -6.23 -15.13
CA ARG A 85 -7.80 -5.47 -15.75
C ARG A 85 -7.18 -4.47 -14.78
N GLY A 86 -7.98 -3.65 -14.11
CA GLY A 86 -7.50 -2.66 -13.15
C GLY A 86 -6.77 -3.28 -11.96
N VAL A 87 -7.23 -4.44 -11.48
CA VAL A 87 -6.55 -5.21 -10.44
C VAL A 87 -5.18 -5.68 -10.90
N MET A 88 -5.08 -6.22 -12.10
CA MET A 88 -3.81 -6.71 -12.65
C MET A 88 -2.80 -5.58 -12.84
N GLU A 89 -3.25 -4.44 -13.39
CA GLU A 89 -2.43 -3.24 -13.55
C GLU A 89 -1.95 -2.69 -12.20
N TYR A 90 -2.85 -2.62 -11.22
CA TYR A 90 -2.54 -2.13 -9.88
C TYR A 90 -1.53 -3.03 -9.16
N LEU A 91 -1.74 -4.35 -9.20
CA LEU A 91 -0.86 -5.32 -8.55
C LEU A 91 0.52 -5.33 -9.22
N SER A 92 0.58 -5.45 -10.55
CA SER A 92 1.86 -5.51 -11.27
C SER A 92 2.66 -4.21 -11.13
N GLY A 93 1.99 -3.05 -11.22
CA GLY A 93 2.62 -1.75 -11.01
C GLY A 93 3.20 -1.59 -9.60
N ALA A 94 2.44 -1.97 -8.57
CA ALA A 94 2.93 -1.90 -7.19
C ALA A 94 4.13 -2.83 -6.94
N LEU A 95 4.13 -4.03 -7.51
CA LEU A 95 5.27 -4.96 -7.41
C LEU A 95 6.50 -4.45 -8.14
N ALA A 96 6.34 -3.86 -9.33
CA ALA A 96 7.43 -3.28 -10.10
C ALA A 96 8.09 -2.10 -9.36
N GLU A 97 7.30 -1.18 -8.81
CA GLU A 97 7.83 -0.05 -8.03
C GLU A 97 8.51 -0.50 -6.73
N ALA A 98 7.97 -1.52 -6.06
CA ALA A 98 8.60 -2.11 -4.90
C ALA A 98 9.96 -2.74 -5.25
N GLY A 99 10.07 -3.42 -6.39
CA GLY A 99 11.34 -3.95 -6.91
C GLY A 99 12.41 -2.86 -7.03
N LYS A 100 12.09 -1.75 -7.71
CA LYS A 100 12.98 -0.58 -7.85
C LYS A 100 13.35 0.05 -6.50
N GLY A 101 12.44 0.00 -5.52
CA GLY A 101 12.66 0.52 -4.17
C GLY A 101 13.60 -0.36 -3.33
N LEU A 102 13.62 -1.67 -3.57
CA LEU A 102 14.55 -2.58 -2.91
C LEU A 102 15.98 -2.44 -3.47
N GLU A 103 16.13 -2.36 -4.78
CA GLU A 103 17.44 -2.20 -5.44
C GLU A 103 18.19 -0.97 -4.94
N ARG A 104 17.49 0.16 -4.79
CA ARG A 104 18.06 1.43 -4.28
C ARG A 104 18.60 1.37 -2.85
N ARG A 105 18.19 0.37 -2.05
CA ARG A 105 18.64 0.21 -0.66
C ARG A 105 19.80 -0.78 -0.53
N GLY A 106 20.06 -1.57 -1.58
CA GLY A 106 21.15 -2.54 -1.64
C GLY A 106 22.46 -1.98 -2.21
N SER A 107 22.42 -0.82 -2.87
CA SER A 107 23.58 -0.04 -3.34
C SER A 107 24.05 0.96 -2.28
#